data_AF-A0A5C5G0R6-F1
#
_entry.id   AF-A0A5C5G0R6-F1
#
_cell.length_a   1.000
_cell.length_b   1.000
_cell.length_c   1.000
_cell.angle_alpha   90.00
_cell.angle_beta   90.00
_cell.angle_gamma   90.00
#
_symmetry.space_group_name_H-M   'P 1'
#
loop_
_entity.id
_entity.type
_entity.pdbx_description
1 polymer ?
#
loop_
_entity_poly.entity_id
_entity_poly.type
_entity_poly.pdbx_seq_one_letter_code
_entity_poly.pdbx_strand_id
1 'polypeptide(L)'
;MLGGDEGSLPRSLASPSVACLGQPRSLCLERIRPSPDHGNPTRSLTNHPHLDAFKSTAALLRDNLDSWVRQHYIFVACQLIVLSSLFIWYLQIAFPTPQDLRDSHDALSMDQLKASAADKLVKTADATVSAPAGDKTQLDPPKDTPFSKDELAKYDGKDDKTPIYVAIKGQIYDVSAKRDMYGPGCGYHVFVGKDASRGLGKSSLKPEDAVADYSVLTDEEKKVLDDWEKYFQKRYNIVGRVVE
;
A
#
# COMPACT_ATOMS: atom_id res chain seq x y z
N MET A 1 61.58 19.52 38.82
CA MET A 1 62.16 20.87 38.69
C MET A 1 61.00 21.76 38.23
N LEU A 2 60.17 22.23 39.16
CA LEU A 2 60.32 23.52 39.87
C LEU A 2 60.23 24.66 38.83
N GLY A 3 59.24 25.53 38.80
CA GLY A 3 58.55 26.31 39.82
C GLY A 3 58.28 27.66 39.13
N GLY A 4 57.06 28.23 39.19
CA GLY A 4 56.71 29.32 40.11
C GLY A 4 57.40 30.62 39.67
N ASP A 5 56.72 31.67 39.20
CA ASP A 5 55.93 32.66 39.95
C ASP A 5 55.90 33.92 39.05
N GLU A 6 55.05 34.94 39.09
CA GLU A 6 53.96 35.34 39.96
C GLU A 6 53.25 36.56 39.34
N GLY A 7 52.00 36.79 39.75
CA GLY A 7 51.41 38.13 39.86
C GLY A 7 50.85 38.75 38.57
N SER A 8 49.66 39.35 38.51
CA SER A 8 48.85 39.88 39.60
C SER A 8 47.44 40.19 39.06
N LEU A 9 46.43 39.76 39.80
CA LEU A 9 45.05 40.27 39.79
C LEU A 9 44.82 40.93 41.15
N PRO A 10 44.02 41.99 41.22
CA PRO A 10 42.87 41.95 42.14
C PRO A 10 41.61 42.49 41.44
N ARG A 11 40.45 41.81 41.50
CA ARG A 11 39.46 41.67 42.60
C ARG A 11 38.82 42.98 43.08
N SER A 12 37.53 42.83 43.40
CA SER A 12 36.67 43.63 44.29
C SER A 12 35.92 44.81 43.67
N LEU A 13 34.62 44.68 43.38
CA LEU A 13 33.47 44.79 44.30
C LEU A 13 33.11 46.24 44.65
N ALA A 14 32.00 46.72 44.08
CA ALA A 14 31.10 47.67 44.73
C ALA A 14 29.66 47.48 44.16
N SER A 15 28.83 46.77 44.91
CA SER A 15 27.40 47.08 45.08
C SER A 15 27.29 48.15 46.20
N PRO A 16 26.14 48.71 46.65
CA PRO A 16 24.74 48.52 46.24
C PRO A 16 23.89 49.83 46.17
N SER A 17 22.62 49.68 45.76
CA SER A 17 21.38 50.31 46.25
C SER A 17 21.42 51.61 47.10
N VAL A 18 20.51 52.57 46.78
CA VAL A 18 19.71 53.47 47.68
C VAL A 18 19.16 54.61 46.81
N ALA A 19 17.89 54.59 46.39
CA ALA A 19 16.73 55.14 47.10
C ALA A 19 16.85 56.63 47.50
N CYS A 20 16.23 57.51 46.71
CA CYS A 20 15.67 58.79 47.15
C CYS A 20 14.32 58.93 46.41
N LEU A 21 13.22 58.46 47.01
CA LEU A 21 12.36 59.21 47.92
C LEU A 21 11.52 60.28 47.20
N GLY A 22 10.24 59.94 47.01
CA GLY A 22 9.12 60.86 47.24
C GLY A 22 8.94 62.06 46.31
N GLN A 23 8.42 61.86 45.09
CA GLN A 23 7.70 62.94 44.41
C GLN A 23 6.50 62.41 43.58
N PRO A 24 5.31 63.03 43.70
CA PRO A 24 4.05 62.48 43.19
C PRO A 24 3.90 62.52 41.67
N ARG A 25 3.19 61.49 41.17
CA ARG A 25 2.66 61.30 39.82
C ARG A 25 1.74 62.46 39.39
N SER A 26 2.28 63.55 38.82
CA SER A 26 1.41 64.54 38.14
C SER A 26 2.08 65.47 37.14
N LEU A 27 3.25 65.16 36.56
CA LEU A 27 3.89 66.02 35.55
C LEU A 27 4.58 65.22 34.43
N CYS A 28 3.87 64.23 33.85
CA CYS A 28 4.30 63.52 32.63
C CYS A 28 3.42 63.82 31.40
N LEU A 29 2.64 64.89 31.44
CA LEU A 29 1.81 65.34 30.33
C LEU A 29 1.94 66.85 30.21
N GLU A 30 3.00 67.29 29.53
CA GLU A 30 2.89 68.41 28.61
C GLU A 30 4.19 68.50 27.79
N ARG A 31 4.02 68.73 26.48
CA ARG A 31 5.04 69.05 25.48
C ARG A 31 5.51 67.90 24.59
N ILE A 32 4.54 67.28 23.92
CA ILE A 32 4.71 66.92 22.51
C ILE A 32 4.69 68.23 21.72
N ARG A 33 5.83 68.62 21.12
CA ARG A 33 5.86 69.52 19.96
C ARG A 33 6.41 68.73 18.78
N PRO A 34 5.71 68.66 17.63
CA PRO A 34 6.23 67.99 16.44
C PRO A 34 7.33 68.86 15.81
N SER A 35 8.52 68.28 15.65
CA SER A 35 9.62 68.89 14.88
C SER A 35 9.37 68.66 13.38
N PRO A 36 9.58 69.66 12.52
CA PRO A 36 9.39 69.51 11.08
C PRO A 36 10.61 68.87 10.42
N ASP A 37 10.33 67.99 9.45
CA ASP A 37 11.21 67.46 8.40
C ASP A 37 12.64 67.03 8.78
N HIS A 38 12.76 65.76 9.15
CA HIS A 38 13.93 64.99 8.72
C HIS A 38 13.46 63.87 7.79
N GLY A 39 13.92 63.97 6.55
CA GLY A 39 13.58 63.10 5.44
C GLY A 39 13.55 61.63 5.82
N ASN A 40 12.41 61.04 5.56
CA ASN A 40 12.19 59.61 5.59
C ASN A 40 13.28 58.88 4.77
N PRO A 41 14.15 58.05 5.39
CA PRO A 41 14.98 57.14 4.63
C PRO A 41 14.18 55.85 4.36
N THR A 42 12.96 55.93 3.85
CA THR A 42 12.46 54.89 2.92
C THR A 42 13.20 55.09 1.61
N ARG A 43 14.52 54.91 1.67
CA ARG A 43 15.31 54.54 0.51
C ARG A 43 14.79 53.16 0.14
N SER A 44 13.89 53.16 -0.83
CA SER A 44 13.55 52.04 -1.70
C SER A 44 14.62 50.95 -1.65
N LEU A 45 14.37 49.91 -0.86
CA LEU A 45 15.14 48.67 -0.81
C LEU A 45 14.48 47.63 -1.74
N THR A 46 13.79 48.08 -2.78
CA THR A 46 13.07 47.20 -3.72
C THR A 46 13.66 47.17 -5.11
N ASN A 47 14.82 47.80 -5.36
CA ASN A 47 15.53 47.69 -6.62
C ASN A 47 16.89 47.05 -6.40
N HIS A 48 16.89 45.73 -6.14
CA HIS A 48 18.09 44.92 -6.30
C HIS A 48 18.06 44.33 -7.72
N PRO A 49 18.72 44.96 -8.71
CA PRO A 49 18.65 44.53 -10.11
C PRO A 49 19.10 43.08 -10.32
N HIS A 50 19.93 42.56 -9.40
CA HIS A 50 20.37 41.18 -9.39
C HIS A 50 19.25 40.18 -9.05
N LEU A 51 18.29 40.55 -8.20
CA LEU A 51 17.16 39.68 -7.82
C LEU A 51 16.12 39.61 -8.94
N ASP A 52 15.92 40.70 -9.68
CA ASP A 52 15.00 40.72 -10.82
C ASP A 52 15.59 39.94 -12.02
N ALA A 53 16.90 40.06 -12.25
CA ALA A 53 17.62 39.23 -13.22
C ALA A 53 17.56 37.73 -12.86
N PHE A 54 17.68 37.40 -11.57
CA PHE A 54 17.58 36.02 -11.11
C PHE A 54 16.16 35.45 -11.29
N LYS A 55 15.13 36.20 -10.89
CA LYS A 55 13.72 35.79 -11.06
C LYS A 55 13.34 35.65 -12.53
N SER A 56 13.81 36.56 -13.39
CA SER A 56 13.61 36.48 -14.85
C SER A 56 14.27 35.24 -15.45
N THR A 57 15.51 34.94 -15.03
CA THR A 57 16.23 33.74 -15.48
C THR A 57 15.56 32.45 -14.98
N ALA A 58 15.10 32.44 -13.72
CA ALA A 58 14.38 31.31 -13.14
C ALA A 58 13.01 31.07 -13.81
N ALA A 59 12.30 32.13 -14.22
CA ALA A 59 11.06 32.02 -14.98
C ALA A 59 11.31 31.42 -16.37
N LEU A 60 12.33 31.89 -17.10
CA LEU A 60 12.69 31.33 -18.41
C LEU A 60 13.11 29.85 -18.34
N LEU A 61 13.85 29.46 -17.30
CA LEU A 61 14.19 28.05 -17.07
C LEU A 61 12.95 27.20 -16.78
N ARG A 62 11.99 27.73 -16.01
CA ARG A 62 10.73 27.04 -15.73
C ARG A 62 9.87 26.89 -16.98
N ASP A 63 9.73 27.94 -17.77
CA ASP A 63 8.92 27.89 -19.00
C ASP A 63 9.54 26.96 -20.05
N ASN A 64 10.87 26.95 -20.16
CA ASN A 64 11.58 26.03 -21.04
C ASN A 64 11.45 24.56 -20.55
N LEU A 65 11.53 24.32 -19.23
CA LEU A 65 11.33 23.01 -18.66
C LEU A 65 9.88 22.52 -18.84
N ASP A 66 8.88 23.36 -18.59
CA ASP A 66 7.46 23.02 -18.78
C ASP A 66 7.13 22.77 -20.26
N SER A 67 7.70 23.56 -21.17
CA SER A 67 7.60 23.32 -22.61
C SER A 67 8.23 21.98 -23.00
N TRP A 68 9.44 21.71 -22.51
CA TRP A 68 10.14 20.44 -22.74
C TRP A 68 9.38 19.23 -22.18
N VAL A 69 8.83 19.34 -20.97
CA VAL A 69 8.01 18.29 -20.34
C VAL A 69 6.72 18.07 -21.13
N ARG A 70 6.02 19.14 -21.53
CA ARG A 70 4.80 19.03 -22.35
C ARG A 70 5.12 18.39 -23.70
N GLN A 71 6.22 18.75 -24.33
CA GLN A 71 6.63 18.20 -25.62
C GLN A 71 7.06 16.73 -25.51
N HIS A 72 7.84 16.37 -24.48
CA HIS A 72 8.16 14.97 -24.20
C HIS A 72 6.92 14.16 -23.84
N TYR A 73 5.99 14.73 -23.07
CA TYR A 73 4.73 14.08 -22.72
C TYR A 73 3.86 13.82 -23.96
N ILE A 74 3.74 14.79 -24.86
CA ILE A 74 3.04 14.62 -26.14
C ILE A 74 3.69 13.51 -26.98
N PHE A 75 5.01 13.48 -27.05
CA PHE A 75 5.74 12.44 -27.79
C PHE A 75 5.48 11.03 -27.22
N VAL A 76 5.55 10.87 -25.90
CA VAL A 76 5.28 9.59 -25.22
C VAL A 76 3.81 9.19 -25.36
N ALA A 77 2.87 10.12 -25.23
CA ALA A 77 1.44 9.85 -25.39
C ALA A 77 1.12 9.40 -26.82
N CYS A 78 1.66 10.08 -27.84
CA CYS A 78 1.55 9.66 -29.24
C CYS A 78 2.13 8.27 -29.45
N GLN A 79 3.32 7.99 -28.88
CA GLN A 79 3.95 6.68 -28.99
C GLN A 79 3.08 5.56 -28.37
N LEU A 80 2.48 5.80 -27.21
CA LEU A 80 1.57 4.82 -26.58
C LEU A 80 0.31 4.58 -27.42
N ILE A 81 -0.27 5.63 -28.01
CA ILE A 81 -1.44 5.49 -28.89
C ILE A 81 -1.09 4.70 -30.15
N VAL A 82 0.05 4.99 -30.80
CA VAL A 82 0.51 4.26 -31.99
C VAL A 82 0.82 2.81 -31.65
N LEU A 83 1.56 2.55 -30.57
CA LEU A 83 1.88 1.19 -30.14
C LEU A 83 0.63 0.40 -29.75
N SER A 84 -0.35 1.03 -29.09
CA SER A 84 -1.63 0.38 -28.79
C SER A 84 -2.42 0.03 -30.06
N SER A 85 -2.41 0.91 -31.06
CA SER A 85 -3.11 0.69 -32.33
C SER A 85 -2.46 -0.45 -33.11
N LEU A 86 -1.12 -0.49 -33.13
CA LEU A 86 -0.36 -1.59 -33.72
C LEU A 86 -0.54 -2.91 -32.96
N PHE A 87 -0.65 -2.85 -31.63
CA PHE A 87 -0.91 -4.03 -30.80
C PHE A 87 -2.31 -4.59 -31.04
N ILE A 88 -3.34 -3.74 -31.11
CA ILE A 88 -4.71 -4.15 -31.43
C ILE A 88 -4.78 -4.76 -32.84
N TRP A 89 -4.11 -4.14 -33.82
CA TRP A 89 -3.99 -4.68 -35.17
C TRP A 89 -3.24 -6.02 -35.20
N TYR A 90 -2.17 -6.16 -34.43
CA TYR A 90 -1.43 -7.41 -34.26
C TYR A 90 -2.30 -8.52 -33.66
N LEU A 91 -3.11 -8.21 -32.65
CA LEU A 91 -4.05 -9.18 -32.07
C LEU A 91 -5.11 -9.65 -33.07
N GLN A 92 -5.61 -8.75 -33.95
CA GLN A 92 -6.56 -9.12 -35.01
C GLN A 92 -5.94 -10.05 -36.06
N ILE A 93 -4.64 -9.93 -36.34
CA ILE A 93 -3.93 -10.82 -37.27
C ILE A 93 -3.52 -12.13 -36.61
N ALA A 94 -3.07 -12.09 -35.35
CA ALA A 94 -2.61 -13.26 -34.62
C ALA A 94 -3.76 -14.22 -34.26
N PHE A 95 -4.98 -13.70 -34.11
CA PHE A 95 -6.17 -14.49 -33.79
C PHE A 95 -7.32 -14.15 -34.75
N PRO A 96 -7.32 -14.68 -36.00
CA PRO A 96 -8.46 -14.53 -36.88
C PRO A 96 -9.68 -15.21 -36.24
N THR A 97 -10.72 -14.43 -35.96
CA THR A 97 -12.00 -14.97 -35.46
C THR A 97 -12.57 -15.93 -36.50
N PRO A 98 -12.83 -17.21 -36.16
CA PRO A 98 -13.50 -18.13 -37.06
C PRO A 98 -14.88 -17.56 -37.41
N GLN A 99 -15.11 -17.36 -38.71
CA GLN A 99 -16.36 -16.82 -39.21
C GLN A 99 -17.16 -17.97 -39.84
N ASP A 100 -17.69 -18.83 -38.99
CA ASP A 100 -18.87 -19.63 -39.30
C ASP A 100 -19.87 -19.48 -38.15
N LEU A 101 -21.15 -19.74 -38.41
CA LEU A 101 -22.31 -19.48 -37.51
C LEU A 101 -22.86 -18.04 -37.51
N ARG A 102 -22.94 -17.40 -38.68
CA ARG A 102 -23.80 -16.20 -38.87
C ARG A 102 -25.21 -16.51 -39.42
N ASP A 103 -25.56 -17.79 -39.56
CA ASP A 103 -26.86 -18.24 -40.12
C ASP A 103 -27.66 -19.16 -39.17
N SER A 104 -27.80 -18.81 -37.89
CA SER A 104 -28.79 -19.47 -37.02
C SER A 104 -29.42 -18.45 -36.08
N HIS A 105 -30.32 -17.70 -36.66
CA HIS A 105 -31.15 -16.71 -36.02
C HIS A 105 -32.34 -17.42 -35.37
N ASP A 106 -32.16 -18.05 -34.20
CA ASP A 106 -33.27 -18.50 -33.34
C ASP A 106 -32.85 -18.55 -31.85
N ALA A 107 -33.37 -17.56 -31.12
CA ALA A 107 -33.61 -17.48 -29.68
C ALA A 107 -32.96 -18.51 -28.71
N LEU A 108 -31.84 -18.13 -28.08
CA LEU A 108 -31.58 -18.46 -26.68
C LEU A 108 -31.10 -17.19 -25.95
N SER A 109 -31.75 -16.90 -24.82
CA SER A 109 -31.88 -15.57 -24.23
C SER A 109 -30.56 -14.92 -23.78
N MET A 110 -30.56 -13.58 -23.72
CA MET A 110 -29.50 -12.75 -23.14
C MET A 110 -29.11 -13.13 -21.69
N ASP A 111 -29.90 -13.95 -21.01
CA ASP A 111 -29.59 -14.50 -19.70
C ASP A 111 -28.49 -15.58 -19.76
N GLN A 112 -28.40 -16.35 -20.85
CA GLN A 112 -27.30 -17.29 -21.09
C GLN A 112 -25.96 -16.57 -21.34
N LEU A 113 -25.99 -15.40 -21.98
CA LEU A 113 -24.78 -14.59 -22.21
C LEU A 113 -24.29 -13.89 -20.95
N LYS A 114 -25.18 -13.48 -20.05
CA LYS A 114 -24.78 -12.95 -18.73
C LYS A 114 -24.24 -14.05 -17.82
N ALA A 115 -24.85 -15.24 -17.83
CA ALA A 115 -24.35 -16.39 -17.09
C ALA A 115 -22.97 -16.83 -17.60
N SER A 116 -22.78 -16.91 -18.92
CA SER A 116 -21.50 -17.28 -19.58
C SER A 116 -20.40 -16.22 -19.39
N ALA A 117 -20.75 -14.93 -19.44
CA ALA A 117 -19.79 -13.84 -19.19
C ALA A 117 -19.37 -13.76 -17.71
N ALA A 118 -20.28 -14.03 -16.78
CA ALA A 118 -19.97 -14.15 -15.36
C ALA A 118 -19.03 -15.35 -15.09
N ASP A 119 -19.30 -16.51 -15.69
CA ASP A 119 -18.43 -17.70 -15.59
C ASP A 119 -17.03 -17.43 -16.20
N LYS A 120 -16.94 -16.64 -17.28
CA LYS A 120 -15.67 -16.28 -17.92
C LYS A 120 -14.86 -15.25 -17.13
N LEU A 121 -15.52 -14.32 -16.44
CA LEU A 121 -14.88 -13.41 -15.50
C LEU A 121 -14.38 -14.12 -14.24
N VAL A 122 -15.14 -15.09 -13.71
CA VAL A 122 -14.69 -15.97 -12.61
C VAL A 122 -13.46 -16.80 -13.04
N LYS A 123 -13.46 -17.34 -14.26
CA LYS A 123 -12.31 -18.09 -14.81
C LYS A 123 -11.06 -17.25 -15.07
N THR A 124 -11.22 -15.95 -15.30
CA THR A 124 -10.07 -15.02 -15.49
C THR A 124 -9.59 -14.45 -14.14
N ALA A 125 -10.47 -14.34 -13.15
CA ALA A 125 -10.10 -14.05 -11.77
C ALA A 125 -9.32 -15.21 -11.13
N ASP A 126 -9.69 -16.47 -11.40
CA ASP A 126 -8.95 -17.66 -10.97
C ASP A 126 -7.51 -17.67 -11.52
N ALA A 127 -7.32 -17.22 -12.77
CA ALA A 127 -5.99 -17.05 -13.36
C ALA A 127 -5.16 -15.91 -12.72
N THR A 128 -5.81 -14.91 -12.11
CA THR A 128 -5.14 -13.77 -11.45
C THR A 128 -4.78 -14.07 -9.99
N VAL A 129 -5.34 -15.14 -9.40
CA VAL A 129 -4.86 -15.73 -8.14
C VAL A 129 -3.61 -16.59 -8.33
N SER A 130 -3.14 -16.76 -9.58
CA SER A 130 -1.84 -17.36 -9.86
C SER A 130 -0.70 -16.39 -9.50
N ALA A 131 -0.49 -16.23 -8.19
CA ALA A 131 0.76 -15.78 -7.61
C ALA A 131 1.90 -16.69 -8.12
N PRO A 132 3.09 -16.12 -8.36
CA PRO A 132 4.08 -16.67 -9.26
C PRO A 132 4.55 -18.05 -8.82
N ALA A 133 4.82 -18.88 -9.82
CA ALA A 133 5.31 -20.23 -9.69
C ALA A 133 6.55 -20.29 -8.79
N GLY A 134 6.35 -20.70 -7.53
CA GLY A 134 7.39 -21.16 -6.63
C GLY A 134 7.19 -22.65 -6.35
N ASP A 135 8.09 -23.42 -6.94
CA ASP A 135 8.54 -24.80 -6.64
C ASP A 135 7.53 -25.95 -6.52
N LYS A 136 7.88 -27.09 -7.10
CA LYS A 136 7.09 -28.33 -7.06
C LYS A 136 7.44 -29.07 -5.76
N THR A 137 6.70 -28.81 -4.69
CA THR A 137 6.88 -29.49 -3.40
C THR A 137 6.57 -30.99 -3.57
N GLN A 138 7.49 -31.86 -3.14
CA GLN A 138 7.22 -33.30 -3.00
C GLN A 138 6.10 -33.48 -1.97
N LEU A 139 4.97 -34.02 -2.44
CA LEU A 139 3.82 -34.29 -1.58
C LEU A 139 4.06 -35.60 -0.83
N ASP A 140 4.21 -35.52 0.49
CA ASP A 140 4.21 -36.70 1.36
C ASP A 140 2.83 -37.38 1.31
N PRO A 141 2.74 -38.71 1.56
CA PRO A 141 1.48 -39.42 1.53
C PRO A 141 0.43 -38.75 2.46
N PRO A 142 -0.83 -38.59 2.01
CA PRO A 142 -1.89 -37.96 2.79
C PRO A 142 -2.01 -38.64 4.15
N LYS A 143 -1.92 -37.86 5.22
CA LYS A 143 -2.21 -38.36 6.57
C LYS A 143 -3.64 -37.97 6.92
N ASP A 144 -4.42 -38.93 7.38
CA ASP A 144 -5.81 -38.70 7.83
C ASP A 144 -5.87 -38.48 9.35
N THR A 145 -4.88 -37.79 9.90
CA THR A 145 -4.83 -37.53 11.34
C THR A 145 -6.02 -36.64 11.74
N PRO A 146 -6.89 -37.08 12.67
CA PRO A 146 -7.97 -36.23 13.16
C PRO A 146 -7.38 -35.11 14.04
N PHE A 147 -7.68 -33.86 13.72
CA PHE A 147 -7.33 -32.70 14.55
C PHE A 147 -8.59 -32.00 15.03
N SER A 148 -8.61 -31.57 16.29
CA SER A 148 -9.66 -30.67 16.79
C SER A 148 -9.41 -29.23 16.34
N LYS A 149 -10.46 -28.40 16.26
CA LYS A 149 -10.36 -26.96 15.99
C LYS A 149 -9.41 -26.24 16.96
N ASP A 150 -9.44 -26.64 18.23
CA ASP A 150 -8.58 -26.05 19.27
C ASP A 150 -7.11 -26.47 19.11
N GLU A 151 -6.86 -27.63 18.52
CA GLU A 151 -5.51 -28.09 18.21
C GLU A 151 -4.98 -27.38 16.98
N LEU A 152 -5.81 -27.22 15.94
CA LEU A 152 -5.46 -26.47 14.73
C LEU A 152 -5.05 -25.03 15.07
N ALA A 153 -5.76 -24.38 15.99
CA ALA A 153 -5.48 -23.01 16.43
C ALA A 153 -4.10 -22.82 17.08
N LYS A 154 -3.46 -23.90 17.56
CA LYS A 154 -2.10 -23.85 18.14
C LYS A 154 -1.02 -23.74 17.05
N TYR A 155 -1.35 -24.08 15.81
CA TYR A 155 -0.43 -24.04 14.67
C TYR A 155 -0.54 -22.71 13.91
N ASP A 156 -0.39 -21.61 14.64
CA ASP A 156 -0.46 -20.25 14.12
C ASP A 156 0.83 -19.77 13.43
N GLY A 157 1.90 -20.56 13.55
CA GLY A 157 3.21 -20.24 12.99
C GLY A 157 3.82 -18.95 13.51
N LYS A 158 3.48 -18.51 14.72
CA LYS A 158 4.14 -17.34 15.33
C LYS A 158 5.65 -17.52 15.46
N ASP A 159 6.09 -18.74 15.73
CA ASP A 159 7.50 -19.09 15.77
C ASP A 159 7.94 -19.71 14.44
N ASP A 160 9.19 -19.46 14.05
CA ASP A 160 9.79 -20.03 12.83
C ASP A 160 9.83 -21.56 12.84
N LYS A 161 9.77 -22.17 14.04
CA LYS A 161 9.78 -23.61 14.25
C LYS A 161 8.39 -24.25 14.20
N THR A 162 7.33 -23.45 14.33
CA THR A 162 5.96 -23.95 14.39
C THR A 162 5.40 -23.99 12.97
N PRO A 163 4.91 -25.14 12.48
CA PRO A 163 4.32 -25.22 11.15
C PRO A 163 3.01 -24.43 11.08
N ILE A 164 2.65 -24.03 9.87
CA ILE A 164 1.47 -23.21 9.58
C ILE A 164 0.44 -24.10 8.91
N TYR A 165 -0.69 -24.32 9.59
CA TYR A 165 -1.77 -25.16 9.07
C TYR A 165 -3.00 -24.32 8.74
N VAL A 166 -3.65 -24.68 7.63
CA VAL A 166 -4.90 -24.07 7.18
C VAL A 166 -5.88 -25.18 6.87
N ALA A 167 -7.11 -25.07 7.37
CA ALA A 167 -8.18 -26.00 7.03
C ALA A 167 -9.06 -25.44 5.90
N ILE A 168 -9.41 -26.30 4.94
CA ILE A 168 -10.33 -26.00 3.84
C ILE A 168 -11.23 -27.23 3.66
N LYS A 169 -12.54 -27.04 3.72
CA LYS A 169 -13.57 -28.09 3.66
C LYS A 169 -13.30 -29.25 4.64
N GLY A 170 -12.76 -28.92 5.81
CA GLY A 170 -12.36 -29.90 6.82
C GLY A 170 -11.09 -30.69 6.50
N GLN A 171 -10.36 -30.39 5.43
CA GLN A 171 -9.01 -30.94 5.16
C GLN A 171 -7.94 -29.96 5.60
N ILE A 172 -6.87 -30.45 6.22
CA ILE A 172 -5.78 -29.62 6.76
C ILE A 172 -4.58 -29.68 5.82
N TYR A 173 -4.14 -28.50 5.39
CA TYR A 173 -3.02 -28.32 4.50
C TYR A 173 -1.83 -27.69 5.23
N ASP A 174 -0.63 -28.22 4.98
CA ASP A 174 0.62 -27.61 5.42
C ASP A 174 1.06 -26.50 4.47
N VAL A 175 0.96 -25.24 4.91
CA VAL A 175 1.39 -24.07 4.16
C VAL A 175 2.66 -23.43 4.74
N SER A 176 3.39 -24.15 5.60
CA SER A 176 4.66 -23.69 6.19
C SER A 176 5.71 -23.30 5.14
N ALA A 177 5.67 -23.93 3.96
CA ALA A 177 6.51 -23.59 2.82
C ALA A 177 6.33 -22.15 2.31
N LYS A 178 5.17 -21.51 2.56
CA LYS A 178 4.85 -20.14 2.15
C LYS A 178 4.62 -19.23 3.35
N ARG A 179 5.55 -19.24 4.30
CA ARG A 179 5.55 -18.34 5.46
C ARG A 179 5.52 -16.85 5.07
N ASP A 180 6.03 -16.48 3.89
CA ASP A 180 5.95 -15.09 3.41
C ASP A 180 4.51 -14.59 3.19
N MET A 181 3.55 -15.49 2.93
CA MET A 181 2.16 -15.12 2.64
C MET A 181 1.21 -15.39 3.82
N TYR A 182 1.50 -16.42 4.61
CA TYR A 182 0.69 -16.84 5.76
C TYR A 182 1.31 -16.46 7.12
N GLY A 183 2.52 -15.91 7.13
CA GLY A 183 3.25 -15.52 8.33
C GLY A 183 2.60 -14.36 9.10
N PRO A 184 3.07 -14.10 10.32
CA PRO A 184 2.51 -13.06 11.18
C PRO A 184 2.64 -11.68 10.51
N GLY A 185 1.52 -10.97 10.41
CA GLY A 185 1.45 -9.65 9.77
C GLY A 185 1.04 -9.65 8.29
N CYS A 186 0.89 -10.83 7.67
CA CYS A 186 0.41 -10.95 6.29
C CYS A 186 -1.13 -11.03 6.22
N GLY A 187 -1.70 -10.62 5.08
CA GLY A 187 -3.17 -10.57 4.90
C GLY A 187 -3.86 -11.94 5.03
N TYR A 188 -3.19 -13.03 4.65
CA TYR A 188 -3.73 -14.39 4.74
C TYR A 188 -3.48 -15.06 6.09
N HIS A 189 -2.78 -14.40 7.02
CA HIS A 189 -2.55 -14.91 8.37
C HIS A 189 -3.86 -15.17 9.13
N VAL A 190 -4.92 -14.43 8.80
CA VAL A 190 -6.25 -14.58 9.42
C VAL A 190 -6.86 -15.99 9.28
N PHE A 191 -6.41 -16.75 8.28
CA PHE A 191 -6.87 -18.10 7.99
C PHE A 191 -6.03 -19.18 8.66
N VAL A 192 -4.89 -18.81 9.22
CA VAL A 192 -3.98 -19.77 9.85
C VAL A 192 -4.58 -20.28 11.15
N GLY A 193 -4.46 -21.59 11.38
CA GLY A 193 -4.97 -22.26 12.57
C GLY A 193 -6.50 -22.35 12.61
N LYS A 194 -7.17 -22.02 11.50
CA LYS A 194 -8.63 -21.99 11.38
C LYS A 194 -9.08 -22.61 10.08
N ASP A 195 -10.39 -22.79 9.96
CA ASP A 195 -11.01 -23.19 8.71
C ASP A 195 -11.32 -21.95 7.87
N ALA A 196 -10.70 -21.90 6.70
CA ALA A 196 -10.76 -20.81 5.75
C ALA A 196 -11.91 -20.96 4.73
N SER A 197 -12.71 -22.04 4.80
CA SER A 197 -13.71 -22.39 3.79
C SER A 197 -14.60 -21.22 3.41
N ARG A 198 -15.17 -20.53 4.40
CA ARG A 198 -16.06 -19.41 4.14
C ARG A 198 -15.34 -18.17 3.62
N GLY A 199 -14.17 -17.86 4.18
CA GLY A 199 -13.36 -16.73 3.75
C GLY A 199 -12.87 -16.86 2.31
N LEU A 200 -12.45 -18.07 1.91
CA LEU A 200 -12.00 -18.36 0.54
C LEU A 200 -13.16 -18.31 -0.46
N GLY A 201 -14.32 -18.89 -0.11
CA GLY A 201 -15.50 -18.84 -0.97
C GLY A 201 -15.99 -17.39 -1.20
N LYS A 202 -15.99 -16.55 -0.15
CA LYS A 202 -16.34 -15.13 -0.25
C LYS A 202 -15.21 -14.22 -0.75
N SER A 203 -14.01 -14.76 -0.94
CA SER A 203 -12.80 -13.98 -1.20
C SER A 203 -12.58 -12.84 -0.18
N SER A 204 -12.90 -13.08 1.09
CA SER A 204 -12.87 -12.09 2.17
C SER A 204 -11.74 -12.40 3.15
N LEU A 205 -10.82 -11.45 3.34
CA LEU A 205 -9.69 -11.55 4.28
C LEU A 205 -10.07 -11.12 5.72
N LYS A 206 -11.36 -11.14 6.06
CA LYS A 206 -11.82 -10.75 7.40
C LYS A 206 -11.67 -11.93 8.37
N PRO A 207 -11.21 -11.68 9.60
CA PRO A 207 -11.08 -12.73 10.61
C PRO A 207 -12.45 -13.32 11.01
N GLU A 208 -13.53 -12.56 10.83
CA GLU A 208 -14.91 -13.01 11.04
C GLU A 208 -15.35 -14.06 10.03
N ASP A 209 -14.80 -14.05 8.81
CA ASP A 209 -15.16 -14.98 7.75
C ASP A 209 -14.34 -16.29 7.79
N ALA A 210 -13.33 -16.40 8.66
CA ALA A 210 -12.54 -17.61 8.89
C ALA A 210 -13.30 -18.64 9.75
N VAL A 211 -14.38 -19.18 9.19
CA VAL A 211 -15.26 -20.16 9.84
C VAL A 211 -15.49 -21.36 8.92
N ALA A 212 -15.60 -22.54 9.54
CA ALA A 212 -15.82 -23.81 8.86
C ALA A 212 -17.19 -23.93 8.20
N ASP A 213 -18.19 -23.21 8.69
CA ASP A 213 -19.53 -23.25 8.12
C ASP A 213 -19.59 -22.52 6.77
N TYR A 214 -19.60 -23.33 5.70
CA TYR A 214 -19.74 -22.90 4.32
C TYR A 214 -21.16 -23.16 3.75
N SER A 215 -22.14 -23.48 4.59
CA SER A 215 -23.52 -23.74 4.15
C SER A 215 -24.24 -22.47 3.67
N VAL A 216 -23.81 -21.32 4.19
CA VAL A 216 -24.38 -19.99 3.92
C VAL A 216 -23.94 -19.43 2.55
N LEU A 217 -22.96 -20.04 1.90
CA LEU A 217 -22.44 -19.57 0.61
C LEU A 217 -23.40 -19.90 -0.55
N THR A 218 -23.42 -19.03 -1.56
CA THR A 218 -24.13 -19.30 -2.81
C THR A 218 -23.41 -20.36 -3.64
N ASP A 219 -24.09 -20.91 -4.65
CA ASP A 219 -23.50 -21.96 -5.47
C ASP A 219 -22.32 -21.45 -6.32
N GLU A 220 -22.28 -20.16 -6.65
CA GLU A 220 -21.10 -19.54 -7.28
C GLU A 220 -19.91 -19.49 -6.32
N GLU A 221 -20.12 -19.07 -5.07
CA GLU A 221 -19.07 -18.98 -4.07
C GLU A 221 -18.53 -20.38 -3.67
N LYS A 222 -19.40 -21.40 -3.68
CA LYS A 222 -18.99 -22.81 -3.49
C LYS A 222 -18.08 -23.30 -4.61
N LYS A 223 -18.36 -22.94 -5.87
CA LYS A 223 -17.45 -23.28 -6.99
C LYS A 223 -16.07 -22.66 -6.79
N VAL A 224 -16.02 -21.40 -6.37
CA VAL A 224 -14.74 -20.73 -6.04
C VAL A 224 -14.01 -21.47 -4.94
N LEU A 225 -14.71 -21.90 -3.89
CA LEU A 225 -14.14 -22.72 -2.82
C LEU A 225 -13.59 -24.07 -3.32
N ASP A 226 -14.32 -24.75 -4.22
CA ASP A 226 -13.87 -26.03 -4.80
C ASP A 226 -12.61 -25.85 -5.67
N ASP A 227 -12.49 -24.73 -6.38
CA ASP A 227 -11.30 -24.43 -7.17
C ASP A 227 -10.10 -24.08 -6.28
N TRP A 228 -10.32 -23.38 -5.16
CA TRP A 228 -9.33 -23.21 -4.11
C TRP A 228 -8.87 -24.54 -3.51
N GLU A 229 -9.79 -25.44 -3.17
CA GLU A 229 -9.46 -26.77 -2.65
C GLU A 229 -8.53 -27.52 -3.63
N LYS A 230 -8.89 -27.58 -4.92
CA LYS A 230 -8.05 -28.22 -5.95
C LYS A 230 -6.69 -27.55 -6.10
N TYR A 231 -6.62 -26.23 -5.94
CA TYR A 231 -5.35 -25.49 -5.98
C TYR A 231 -4.46 -25.92 -4.81
N PHE A 232 -5.01 -26.02 -3.61
CA PHE A 232 -4.28 -26.42 -2.41
C PHE A 232 -3.82 -27.89 -2.47
N GLN A 233 -4.68 -28.81 -2.93
CA GLN A 233 -4.35 -30.23 -3.09
C GLN A 233 -3.14 -30.48 -4.01
N LYS A 234 -2.93 -29.62 -5.01
CA LYS A 234 -1.82 -29.76 -5.96
C LYS A 234 -0.50 -29.20 -5.46
N ARG A 235 -0.53 -28.34 -4.43
CA ARG A 235 0.61 -27.51 -4.03
C ARG A 235 1.07 -27.76 -2.60
N TYR A 236 0.20 -28.30 -1.75
CA TYR A 236 0.46 -28.47 -0.32
C TYR A 236 0.11 -29.89 0.14
N ASN A 237 0.79 -30.32 1.20
CA ASN A 237 0.61 -31.64 1.76
C ASN A 237 -0.64 -31.68 2.64
N ILE A 238 -1.43 -32.75 2.54
CA ILE A 238 -2.59 -32.98 3.39
C ILE A 238 -2.12 -33.66 4.67
N VAL A 239 -2.25 -32.95 5.80
CA VAL A 239 -1.76 -33.38 7.12
C VAL A 239 -2.82 -34.15 7.91
N GLY A 240 -4.10 -33.85 7.64
CA GLY A 240 -5.20 -34.40 8.41
C GLY A 240 -6.55 -33.86 7.99
N ARG A 241 -7.53 -34.15 8.83
CA ARG A 241 -8.89 -33.61 8.74
C ARG A 241 -9.29 -32.95 10.06
N VAL A 242 -10.02 -31.86 9.97
CA VAL A 242 -10.65 -31.23 11.13
C VAL A 242 -11.85 -32.09 11.52
N VAL A 243 -11.89 -32.48 12.79
CA VAL A 243 -13.04 -33.15 13.40
C VAL A 243 -13.71 -32.12 14.30
N GLU A 244 -15.02 -31.94 14.12
CA GLU A 244 -15.86 -31.09 14.96
C GLU A 244 -16.18 -31.73 16.30
#